data_AF-A0A640SDY9-F1
#
_entry.id   AF-A0A640SDY9-F1
#
_cell.length_a   1.000
_cell.length_b   1.000
_cell.length_c   1.000
_cell.angle_alpha   90.00
_cell.angle_beta   90.00
_cell.angle_gamma   90.00
#
_symmetry.space_group_name_H-M   'P 1'
#
loop_
_entity.id
_entity.type
_entity.pdbx_description
1 polymer ?
#
loop_
_entity_poly.entity_id
_entity_poly.type
_entity_poly.pdbx_seq_one_letter_code
_entity_poly.pdbx_strand_id
1 'polypeptide(L)'
;MSQKNHEGKRTARERMQEQREKERTRARRRRQAVAAGSVLAVLAVAGGIAIWATSSGGGKSSSDNETARPKQASGGSRPAIPVGAPNAPSTLTVWEDFRCPACQQFETAFRPVVHELEDSGRLRSEYHLVTIIDGNAGGKGSLNAANAALCAQDAGKFRAYHDVLYSHQPPETQDKFADKQYLLQLAGKVKGLVTPAFTTCVNDGRYDRFVQKSTDAFATSGYRGTPTVLLNGKDLAKEKGGRFTPADLKKMVLDADKGKQPGKSASPHTGTSPHPGTSTRGRPAGPGASAREQQNGPGASTEGKPNGTNPSAHGKPNGTSVPPGS
;
A
#
# COMPACT_ATOMS: atom_id res chain seq x y z
N MET A 1 27.87 67.57 73.18
CA MET A 1 26.60 67.12 72.57
C MET A 1 26.89 66.06 71.51
N SER A 2 26.02 65.06 71.36
CA SER A 2 26.04 63.96 70.36
C SER A 2 26.62 62.60 70.80
N GLN A 3 25.84 61.87 71.61
CA GLN A 3 26.03 60.42 71.89
C GLN A 3 24.73 59.60 71.69
N LYS A 4 23.78 60.06 70.86
CA LYS A 4 22.52 59.34 70.61
C LYS A 4 22.41 58.67 69.23
N ASN A 5 23.53 58.35 68.56
CA ASN A 5 23.49 57.88 67.16
C ASN A 5 24.21 56.54 66.88
N HIS A 6 24.41 55.69 67.90
CA HIS A 6 25.03 54.36 67.72
C HIS A 6 24.13 53.16 68.02
N GLU A 7 23.00 53.33 68.72
CA GLU A 7 22.12 52.20 69.07
C GLU A 7 21.18 51.78 67.92
N GLY A 8 20.72 52.72 67.09
CA GLY A 8 19.84 52.42 65.95
C GLY A 8 20.51 51.68 64.77
N LYS A 9 21.85 51.69 64.68
CA LYS A 9 22.59 51.06 63.57
C LYS A 9 22.94 49.59 63.80
N ARG A 10 22.94 49.11 65.05
CA ARG A 10 23.18 47.69 65.37
C ARG A 10 21.94 46.83 65.08
N THR A 11 20.76 47.32 65.47
CA THR A 11 19.48 46.60 65.28
C THR A 11 19.07 46.45 63.81
N ALA A 12 19.42 47.40 62.94
CA ALA A 12 19.12 47.34 61.51
C ALA A 12 19.95 46.27 60.75
N ARG A 13 21.21 46.04 61.16
CA ARG A 13 22.08 45.02 60.55
C ARG A 13 21.70 43.61 60.97
N GLU A 14 21.33 43.42 62.23
CA GLU A 14 20.87 42.13 62.76
C GLU A 14 19.56 41.68 62.10
N ARG A 15 18.58 42.59 61.93
CA ARG A 15 17.33 42.29 61.23
C ARG A 15 17.53 41.91 59.76
N MET A 16 18.49 42.55 59.06
CA MET A 16 18.82 42.18 57.69
C MET A 16 19.54 40.84 57.57
N GLN A 17 20.34 40.45 58.56
CA GLN A 17 20.98 39.13 58.60
C GLN A 17 19.94 38.03 58.88
N GLU A 18 19.02 38.27 59.81
CA GLU A 18 17.94 37.33 60.13
C GLU A 18 16.96 37.14 58.96
N GLN A 19 16.66 38.21 58.21
CA GLN A 19 15.85 38.12 56.98
C GLN A 19 16.58 37.34 55.88
N ARG A 20 17.88 37.57 55.66
CA ARG A 20 18.67 36.83 54.66
C ARG A 20 18.80 35.34 54.99
N GLU A 21 18.86 34.97 56.26
CA GLU A 21 18.86 33.56 56.68
C GLU A 21 17.49 32.90 56.46
N LYS A 22 16.39 33.60 56.77
CA LYS A 22 15.03 33.12 56.47
C LYS A 22 14.77 32.98 54.97
N GLU A 23 15.33 33.86 54.14
CA GLU A 23 15.24 33.76 52.68
C GLU A 23 16.10 32.63 52.10
N ARG A 24 17.33 32.43 52.60
CA ARG A 24 18.21 31.33 52.16
C ARG A 24 17.61 29.96 52.50
N THR A 25 16.99 29.81 53.66
CA THR A 25 16.34 28.55 54.07
C THR A 25 15.08 28.27 53.25
N ARG A 26 14.25 29.28 52.97
CA ARG A 26 13.09 29.15 52.07
C ARG A 26 13.51 28.85 50.62
N ALA A 27 14.55 29.50 50.11
CA ALA A 27 15.08 29.25 48.77
C ALA A 27 15.66 27.82 48.63
N ARG A 28 16.35 27.32 49.65
CA ARG A 28 16.89 25.94 49.66
C ARG A 28 15.77 24.91 49.73
N ARG A 29 14.75 25.10 50.58
CA ARG A 29 13.56 24.23 50.64
C ARG A 29 12.78 24.25 49.32
N ARG A 30 12.59 25.40 48.68
CA ARG A 30 11.90 25.51 47.38
C ARG A 30 12.68 24.83 46.25
N ARG A 31 14.01 24.98 46.19
CA ARG A 31 14.86 24.27 45.22
C ARG A 31 14.85 22.76 45.44
N GLN A 32 14.88 22.29 46.68
CA GLN A 32 14.77 20.87 47.02
C GLN A 32 13.38 20.29 46.67
N ALA A 33 12.30 21.05 46.90
CA ALA A 33 10.96 20.63 46.52
C ALA A 33 10.76 20.53 45.00
N VAL A 34 11.31 21.47 44.22
CA VAL A 34 11.26 21.45 42.75
C VAL A 34 12.12 20.31 42.16
N ALA A 35 13.29 20.05 42.75
CA ALA A 35 14.14 18.93 42.34
C ALA A 35 13.51 17.57 42.66
N ALA A 36 12.86 17.41 43.82
CA ALA A 36 12.17 16.17 44.18
C ALA A 36 10.91 15.94 43.33
N GLY A 37 10.15 16.99 43.00
CA GLY A 37 8.96 16.89 42.14
C GLY A 37 9.29 16.51 40.68
N SER A 38 10.41 16.99 40.14
CA SER A 38 10.82 16.68 38.76
C SER A 38 11.28 15.24 38.56
N VAL A 39 11.96 14.63 39.55
CA VAL A 39 12.36 13.22 39.48
C VAL A 39 11.14 12.28 39.55
N LEU A 40 10.16 12.58 40.39
CA LEU A 40 8.92 11.79 40.49
C LEU A 40 8.06 11.89 39.21
N ALA A 41 8.01 13.06 38.57
CA ALA A 41 7.30 13.22 37.29
C ALA A 41 7.96 12.43 36.16
N VAL A 42 9.29 12.41 36.07
CA VAL A 42 10.01 11.64 35.05
C VAL A 42 9.85 10.13 35.27
N LEU A 43 9.88 9.66 36.53
CA LEU A 43 9.65 8.25 36.85
C LEU A 43 8.19 7.82 36.61
N ALA A 44 7.21 8.69 36.81
CA ALA A 44 5.81 8.41 36.47
C ALA A 44 5.57 8.35 34.96
N VAL A 45 6.25 9.19 34.17
CA VAL A 45 6.20 9.13 32.69
C VAL A 45 6.89 7.88 32.17
N ALA A 46 8.06 7.51 32.71
CA ALA A 46 8.77 6.29 32.33
C ALA A 46 8.01 5.01 32.73
N GLY A 47 7.41 5.00 33.93
CA GLY A 47 6.57 3.88 34.41
C GLY A 47 5.24 3.76 33.66
N GLY A 48 4.62 4.88 33.30
CA GLY A 48 3.39 4.92 32.50
C GLY A 48 3.57 4.37 31.09
N ILE A 49 4.72 4.63 30.45
CA ILE A 49 5.06 4.08 29.12
C ILE A 49 5.29 2.56 29.21
N ALA A 50 5.92 2.07 30.28
CA ALA A 50 6.17 0.63 30.46
C ALA A 50 4.89 -0.19 30.75
N ILE A 51 3.91 0.38 31.45
CA ILE A 51 2.64 -0.30 31.77
C ILE A 51 1.62 -0.17 30.62
N TRP A 52 1.69 0.87 29.80
CA TRP A 52 0.89 0.97 28.57
C TRP A 52 1.39 0.03 27.45
N ALA A 53 2.70 -0.19 27.38
CA ALA A 53 3.32 -1.12 26.42
C ALA A 53 3.04 -2.61 26.72
N THR A 54 2.62 -2.95 27.95
CA THR A 54 2.39 -4.34 28.37
C THR A 54 0.92 -4.70 28.63
N SER A 55 0.00 -3.71 28.67
CA SER A 55 -1.44 -3.95 28.86
C SER A 55 -2.31 -3.79 27.60
N SER A 56 -1.74 -3.34 26.47
CA SER A 56 -2.41 -3.31 25.16
C SER A 56 -2.25 -4.64 24.38
N GLY A 57 -2.37 -5.76 25.10
CA GLY A 57 -2.46 -7.10 24.54
C GLY A 57 -3.83 -7.35 23.91
N GLY A 58 -4.02 -6.83 22.70
CA GLY A 58 -5.24 -6.95 21.90
C GLY A 58 -4.95 -6.94 20.39
N GLY A 59 -4.16 -7.91 19.92
CA GLY A 59 -4.22 -8.52 18.59
C GLY A 59 -4.27 -7.66 17.31
N LYS A 60 -3.12 -7.63 16.62
CA LYS A 60 -2.91 -7.54 15.14
C LYS A 60 -3.31 -6.24 14.42
N SER A 61 -2.31 -5.37 14.21
CA SER A 61 -1.97 -4.71 12.93
C SER A 61 -1.09 -3.50 13.18
N SER A 62 0.23 -3.69 13.29
CA SER A 62 1.22 -2.59 13.14
C SER A 62 2.62 -3.10 12.80
N SER A 63 2.95 -4.36 13.07
CA SER A 63 4.23 -4.95 12.64
C SER A 63 4.27 -5.38 11.17
N ASP A 64 3.11 -5.68 10.57
CA ASP A 64 3.06 -6.28 9.23
C ASP A 64 3.23 -5.27 8.09
N ASN A 65 2.96 -3.98 8.34
CA ASN A 65 3.09 -2.92 7.32
C ASN A 65 4.56 -2.44 7.15
N GLU A 66 5.40 -2.61 8.17
CA GLU A 66 6.83 -2.22 8.12
C GLU A 66 7.62 -3.04 7.07
N THR A 67 7.15 -4.23 6.71
CA THR A 67 7.84 -5.17 5.78
C THR A 67 6.98 -5.65 4.61
N ALA A 68 5.76 -5.14 4.45
CA ALA A 68 4.87 -5.55 3.36
C ALA A 68 5.45 -5.20 1.99
N ARG A 69 5.68 -6.23 1.15
CA ARG A 69 6.12 -6.08 -0.24
C ARG A 69 5.09 -6.67 -1.21
N PRO A 70 4.71 -5.94 -2.26
CA PRO A 70 3.83 -6.48 -3.30
C PRO A 70 4.46 -7.67 -4.01
N LYS A 71 3.64 -8.60 -4.52
CA LYS A 71 4.14 -9.74 -5.29
C LYS A 71 4.95 -9.26 -6.50
N GLN A 72 6.11 -9.89 -6.69
CA GLN A 72 7.05 -9.61 -7.79
C GLN A 72 7.65 -8.18 -7.80
N ALA A 73 7.26 -7.30 -6.88
CA ALA A 73 7.89 -5.99 -6.75
C ALA A 73 9.30 -6.10 -6.17
N SER A 74 10.22 -5.28 -6.67
CA SER A 74 11.56 -5.15 -6.08
C SER A 74 11.46 -4.29 -4.82
N GLY A 75 12.03 -4.75 -3.70
CA GLY A 75 11.95 -4.06 -2.39
C GLY A 75 13.24 -3.35 -1.96
N GLY A 76 14.21 -3.23 -2.86
CA GLY A 76 15.55 -2.71 -2.60
C GLY A 76 15.59 -1.21 -2.28
N SER A 77 16.73 -0.57 -2.52
CA SER A 77 16.89 0.88 -2.32
C SER A 77 16.02 1.73 -3.26
N ARG A 78 15.55 1.16 -4.37
CA ARG A 78 14.60 1.77 -5.31
C ARG A 78 13.46 0.79 -5.56
N PRO A 79 12.39 0.83 -4.75
CA PRO A 79 11.26 -0.08 -4.92
C PRO A 79 10.58 0.10 -6.27
N ALA A 80 10.30 -0.99 -6.98
CA ALA A 80 9.73 -0.94 -8.33
C ALA A 80 8.70 -2.05 -8.57
N ILE A 81 7.73 -1.78 -9.45
CA ILE A 81 6.76 -2.74 -9.94
C ILE A 81 7.18 -3.15 -11.36
N PRO A 82 7.61 -4.41 -11.58
CA PRO A 82 7.95 -4.87 -12.91
C PRO A 82 6.70 -5.27 -13.71
N VAL A 83 6.69 -4.93 -14.99
CA VAL A 83 5.68 -5.36 -15.98
C VAL A 83 6.40 -5.87 -17.23
N GLY A 84 5.88 -6.94 -17.84
CA GLY A 84 6.50 -7.60 -18.98
C GLY A 84 7.43 -8.76 -18.60
N ALA A 85 8.14 -9.31 -19.58
CA ALA A 85 8.99 -10.47 -19.38
C ALA A 85 10.21 -10.12 -18.49
N PRO A 86 10.53 -10.91 -17.45
CA PRO A 86 11.61 -10.58 -16.52
C PRO A 86 12.98 -10.51 -17.18
N ASN A 87 13.16 -11.23 -18.30
CA ASN A 87 14.37 -11.30 -19.10
C ASN A 87 14.24 -10.57 -20.45
N ALA A 88 13.34 -9.59 -20.56
CA ALA A 88 13.30 -8.71 -21.72
C ALA A 88 14.65 -7.99 -21.91
N PRO A 89 15.14 -7.84 -23.15
CA PRO A 89 16.46 -7.25 -23.43
C PRO A 89 16.56 -5.75 -23.12
N SER A 90 15.43 -5.03 -23.11
CA SER A 90 15.36 -3.60 -22.78
C SER A 90 14.49 -3.37 -21.54
N THR A 91 14.90 -2.39 -20.72
CA THR A 91 14.17 -1.95 -19.52
C THR A 91 13.72 -0.50 -19.65
N LEU A 92 12.43 -0.23 -19.43
CA LEU A 92 11.88 1.11 -19.27
C LEU A 92 11.65 1.41 -17.79
N THR A 93 12.42 2.33 -17.22
CA THR A 93 12.19 2.81 -15.86
C THR A 93 11.28 4.03 -15.90
N VAL A 94 10.19 4.01 -15.14
CA VAL A 94 9.23 5.12 -15.09
C VAL A 94 9.03 5.53 -13.63
N TRP A 95 9.47 6.74 -13.28
CA TRP A 95 9.09 7.38 -12.01
C TRP A 95 7.87 8.24 -12.24
N GLU A 96 6.79 7.97 -11.51
CA GLU A 96 5.50 8.59 -11.77
C GLU A 96 4.67 8.78 -10.51
N ASP A 97 3.74 9.72 -10.60
CA ASP A 97 2.77 10.04 -9.56
C ASP A 97 1.36 9.98 -10.19
N PHE A 98 0.43 9.28 -9.54
CA PHE A 98 -0.93 9.11 -10.05
C PHE A 98 -1.77 10.39 -10.06
N ARG A 99 -1.36 11.46 -9.39
CA ARG A 99 -2.00 12.78 -9.47
C ARG A 99 -1.31 13.73 -10.46
N CYS A 100 -0.15 13.37 -11.00
CA CYS A 100 0.62 14.24 -11.89
C CYS A 100 0.00 14.29 -13.31
N PRO A 101 -0.37 15.48 -13.83
CA PRO A 101 -0.91 15.62 -15.19
C PRO A 101 0.09 15.25 -16.29
N ALA A 102 1.38 15.55 -16.10
CA ALA A 102 2.42 15.17 -17.06
C ALA A 102 2.58 13.64 -17.14
N CYS A 103 2.41 12.92 -16.02
CA CYS A 103 2.39 11.46 -16.01
C CYS A 103 1.19 10.93 -16.79
N GLN A 104 0.00 11.51 -16.60
CA GLN A 104 -1.18 11.13 -17.38
C GLN A 104 -0.98 11.34 -18.88
N GLN A 105 -0.38 12.47 -19.29
CA GLN A 105 -0.11 12.73 -20.70
C GLN A 105 0.86 11.69 -21.29
N PHE A 106 1.94 11.38 -20.56
CA PHE A 106 2.88 10.34 -20.95
C PHE A 106 2.18 8.98 -21.08
N GLU A 107 1.50 8.53 -20.03
CA GLU A 107 0.86 7.22 -20.02
C GLU A 107 -0.24 7.11 -21.08
N THR A 108 -1.02 8.17 -21.32
CA THR A 108 -2.02 8.17 -22.39
C THR A 108 -1.39 8.03 -23.78
N ALA A 109 -0.28 8.73 -24.03
CA ALA A 109 0.38 8.72 -25.34
C ALA A 109 1.24 7.47 -25.59
N PHE A 110 1.93 6.97 -24.56
CA PHE A 110 2.93 5.91 -24.69
C PHE A 110 2.41 4.52 -24.36
N ARG A 111 1.32 4.38 -23.59
CA ARG A 111 0.75 3.08 -23.22
C ARG A 111 0.60 2.11 -24.39
N PRO A 112 0.05 2.47 -25.57
CA PRO A 112 -0.12 1.51 -26.66
C PRO A 112 1.21 0.87 -27.11
N VAL A 113 2.28 1.68 -27.19
CA VAL A 113 3.58 1.21 -27.64
C VAL A 113 4.35 0.47 -26.54
N VAL A 114 4.23 0.91 -25.28
CA VAL A 114 4.80 0.20 -24.13
C VAL A 114 4.19 -1.19 -24.03
N HIS A 115 2.86 -1.28 -24.11
CA HIS A 115 2.13 -2.54 -24.12
C HIS A 115 2.56 -3.48 -25.22
N GLU A 116 2.65 -2.98 -26.46
CA GLU A 116 3.12 -3.78 -27.61
C GLU A 116 4.51 -4.37 -27.35
N LEU A 117 5.42 -3.58 -26.79
CA LEU A 117 6.80 -4.00 -26.54
C LEU A 117 6.92 -4.96 -25.35
N GLU A 118 6.11 -4.76 -24.31
CA GLU A 118 6.01 -5.70 -23.19
C GLU A 118 5.43 -7.04 -23.63
N ASP A 119 4.35 -7.03 -24.40
CA ASP A 119 3.64 -8.22 -24.86
C ASP A 119 4.49 -9.05 -25.84
N SER A 120 5.33 -8.37 -26.65
CA SER A 120 6.33 -9.02 -27.51
C SER A 120 7.59 -9.50 -26.77
N GLY A 121 7.70 -9.25 -25.46
CA GLY A 121 8.85 -9.62 -24.64
C GLY A 121 10.11 -8.80 -24.92
N ARG A 122 9.99 -7.68 -25.64
CA ARG A 122 11.11 -6.77 -25.97
C ARG A 122 11.41 -5.83 -24.82
N LEU A 123 10.37 -5.40 -24.11
CA LEU A 123 10.46 -4.44 -23.03
C LEU A 123 10.01 -5.05 -21.71
N ARG A 124 10.72 -4.67 -20.65
CA ARG A 124 10.24 -4.77 -19.27
C ARG A 124 10.13 -3.38 -18.71
N SER A 125 8.97 -3.02 -18.20
CA SER A 125 8.80 -1.74 -17.49
C SER A 125 9.06 -1.94 -16.00
N GLU A 126 9.66 -0.94 -15.37
CA GLU A 126 9.86 -0.84 -13.92
C GLU A 126 9.25 0.49 -13.46
N TYR A 127 8.05 0.39 -12.90
CA TYR A 127 7.32 1.54 -12.38
C TYR A 127 7.73 1.84 -10.94
N HIS A 128 8.13 3.08 -10.69
CA HIS A 128 8.46 3.61 -9.39
C HIS A 128 7.42 4.67 -9.01
N LEU A 129 6.49 4.28 -8.16
CA LEU A 129 5.38 5.15 -7.75
C LEU A 129 5.85 6.09 -6.66
N VAL A 130 5.60 7.38 -6.82
CA VAL A 130 5.97 8.43 -5.86
C VAL A 130 4.77 9.29 -5.50
N THR A 131 4.93 10.14 -4.49
CA THR A 131 3.87 10.99 -3.91
C THR A 131 4.29 12.46 -3.88
N ILE A 132 4.86 12.96 -4.97
CA ILE A 132 5.37 14.33 -5.07
C ILE A 132 4.21 15.33 -4.99
N ILE A 133 3.08 15.04 -5.62
CA ILE A 133 1.93 15.95 -5.63
C ILE A 133 1.33 16.07 -4.22
N ASP A 134 1.23 14.97 -3.47
CA ASP A 134 0.79 15.01 -2.07
C ASP A 134 1.73 15.88 -1.21
N GLY A 135 3.05 15.84 -1.46
CA GLY A 135 4.03 16.68 -0.76
C GLY A 135 3.96 18.16 -1.11
N ASN A 136 3.65 18.50 -2.37
CA ASN A 136 3.62 19.88 -2.86
C ASN A 136 2.26 20.56 -2.66
N ALA A 137 1.17 19.85 -2.91
CA ALA A 137 -0.19 20.38 -2.91
C ALA A 137 -1.02 19.91 -1.70
N GLY A 138 -0.45 19.06 -0.84
CA GLY A 138 -1.18 18.39 0.23
C GLY A 138 -2.09 17.28 -0.30
N GLY A 139 -2.73 16.57 0.62
CA GLY A 139 -3.65 15.46 0.30
C GLY A 139 -3.02 14.08 0.48
N LYS A 140 -3.74 13.06 0.00
CA LYS A 140 -3.34 11.64 0.11
C LYS A 140 -3.60 10.85 -1.17
N GLY A 141 -4.09 11.47 -2.24
CA GLY A 141 -4.52 10.74 -3.42
C GLY A 141 -3.38 10.08 -4.17
N SER A 142 -2.17 10.65 -4.16
CA SER A 142 -0.99 10.00 -4.77
C SER A 142 -0.67 8.71 -4.01
N LEU A 143 -0.60 8.80 -2.68
CA LEU A 143 -0.32 7.66 -1.81
C LEU A 143 -1.40 6.57 -1.92
N ASN A 144 -2.67 6.95 -1.81
CA ASN A 144 -3.79 6.00 -1.85
C ASN A 144 -3.90 5.31 -3.22
N ALA A 145 -3.75 6.05 -4.32
CA ALA A 145 -3.75 5.47 -5.66
C ALA A 145 -2.55 4.53 -5.88
N ALA A 146 -1.37 4.92 -5.42
CA ALA A 146 -0.17 4.08 -5.50
C ALA A 146 -0.32 2.79 -4.69
N ASN A 147 -0.81 2.88 -3.45
CA ASN A 147 -1.14 1.69 -2.64
C ASN A 147 -2.16 0.79 -3.36
N ALA A 148 -3.22 1.36 -3.93
CA ALA A 148 -4.22 0.58 -4.64
C ALA A 148 -3.65 -0.12 -5.90
N ALA A 149 -2.77 0.55 -6.64
CA ALA A 149 -2.04 -0.07 -7.75
C ALA A 149 -1.19 -1.27 -7.28
N LEU A 150 -0.48 -1.12 -6.15
CA LEU A 150 0.29 -2.21 -5.55
C LEU A 150 -0.59 -3.37 -5.06
N CYS A 151 -1.78 -3.08 -4.52
CA CYS A 151 -2.76 -4.13 -4.22
C CYS A 151 -3.24 -4.86 -5.48
N ALA A 152 -3.35 -4.17 -6.62
CA ALA A 152 -3.66 -4.80 -7.89
C ALA A 152 -2.51 -5.66 -8.42
N GLN A 153 -1.26 -5.31 -8.11
CA GLN A 153 -0.09 -6.13 -8.41
C GLN A 153 -0.17 -7.51 -7.72
N ASP A 154 -0.65 -7.57 -6.47
CA ASP A 154 -0.86 -8.83 -5.75
C ASP A 154 -1.86 -9.78 -6.42
N ALA A 155 -2.77 -9.23 -7.23
CA ALA A 155 -3.72 -9.95 -8.07
C ALA A 155 -3.23 -10.18 -9.51
N GLY A 156 -2.02 -9.73 -9.86
CA GLY A 156 -1.50 -9.78 -11.24
C GLY A 156 -2.26 -8.86 -12.21
N LYS A 157 -2.85 -7.78 -11.69
CA LYS A 157 -3.71 -6.84 -12.42
C LYS A 157 -3.19 -5.40 -12.40
N PHE A 158 -1.93 -5.19 -12.00
CA PHE A 158 -1.32 -3.86 -11.94
C PHE A 158 -1.47 -3.09 -13.25
N ARG A 159 -0.98 -3.63 -14.37
CA ARG A 159 -1.00 -2.95 -15.68
C ARG A 159 -2.40 -2.47 -16.06
N ALA A 160 -3.40 -3.34 -15.99
CA ALA A 160 -4.78 -2.99 -16.32
C ALA A 160 -5.38 -1.94 -15.36
N TYR A 161 -5.02 -1.97 -14.08
CA TYR A 161 -5.53 -1.00 -13.11
C TYR A 161 -4.80 0.35 -13.15
N HIS A 162 -3.49 0.33 -13.41
CA HIS A 162 -2.67 1.50 -13.70
C HIS A 162 -3.24 2.28 -14.88
N ASP A 163 -3.61 1.59 -15.97
CA ASP A 163 -4.29 2.22 -17.11
C ASP A 163 -5.59 2.92 -16.70
N VAL A 164 -6.42 2.23 -15.90
CA VAL A 164 -7.69 2.75 -15.44
C VAL A 164 -7.49 4.00 -14.58
N LEU A 165 -6.50 4.00 -13.67
CA LEU A 165 -6.18 5.14 -12.83
C LEU A 165 -5.81 6.35 -13.69
N TYR A 166 -4.89 6.22 -14.66
CA TYR A 166 -4.52 7.35 -15.51
C TYR A 166 -5.64 7.81 -16.44
N SER A 167 -6.45 6.88 -16.98
CA SER A 167 -7.63 7.22 -17.79
C SER A 167 -8.74 7.91 -17.00
N HIS A 168 -8.73 7.85 -15.66
CA HIS A 168 -9.71 8.50 -14.79
C HIS A 168 -9.04 9.40 -13.74
N GLN A 169 -7.83 9.89 -14.04
CA GLN A 169 -7.11 10.81 -13.16
C GLN A 169 -7.94 12.10 -13.00
N PRO A 170 -8.29 12.48 -11.76
CA PRO A 170 -8.98 13.74 -11.52
C PRO A 170 -8.03 14.92 -11.81
N PRO A 171 -8.56 16.14 -12.03
CA PRO A 171 -7.73 17.34 -12.05
C PRO A 171 -6.84 17.41 -10.80
N GLU A 172 -5.58 17.81 -10.94
CA GLU A 172 -4.60 17.81 -9.84
C GLU A 172 -5.07 18.58 -8.58
N THR A 173 -5.86 19.64 -8.80
CA THR A 173 -6.51 20.48 -7.77
C THR A 173 -7.60 19.75 -6.99
N GLN A 174 -8.05 18.59 -7.47
CA GLN A 174 -9.06 17.75 -6.84
C GLN A 174 -8.42 16.45 -6.37
N ASP A 175 -8.24 16.31 -5.06
CA ASP A 175 -7.65 15.12 -4.45
C ASP A 175 -8.62 13.94 -4.38
N LYS A 176 -9.37 13.67 -5.47
CA LYS A 176 -10.43 12.64 -5.50
C LYS A 176 -9.87 11.23 -5.28
N PHE A 177 -8.62 10.99 -5.65
CA PHE A 177 -7.94 9.73 -5.35
C PHE A 177 -7.64 9.52 -3.86
N ALA A 178 -7.79 10.53 -2.99
CA ALA A 178 -7.75 10.30 -1.56
C ALA A 178 -8.95 9.48 -1.07
N ASP A 179 -10.07 9.49 -1.80
CA ASP A 179 -11.20 8.62 -1.51
C ASP A 179 -10.91 7.18 -1.98
N LYS A 180 -10.66 6.30 -1.01
CA LYS A 180 -10.43 4.88 -1.26
C LYS A 180 -11.66 4.19 -1.88
N GLN A 181 -12.88 4.65 -1.60
CA GLN A 181 -14.08 4.08 -2.24
C GLN A 181 -14.13 4.41 -3.72
N TYR A 182 -13.71 5.62 -4.12
CA TYR A 182 -13.58 5.95 -5.54
C TYR A 182 -12.52 5.09 -6.23
N LEU A 183 -11.38 4.81 -5.59
CA LEU A 183 -10.38 3.88 -6.11
C LEU A 183 -10.96 2.46 -6.28
N LEU A 184 -11.70 1.94 -5.29
CA LEU A 184 -12.38 0.65 -5.40
C LEU A 184 -13.44 0.62 -6.51
N GLN A 185 -14.17 1.73 -6.72
CA GLN A 185 -15.10 1.87 -7.83
C GLN A 185 -14.39 1.78 -9.18
N LEU A 186 -13.25 2.47 -9.34
CA LEU A 186 -12.43 2.39 -10.55
C LEU A 186 -11.90 0.97 -10.77
N ALA A 187 -11.49 0.27 -9.71
CA ALA A 187 -11.03 -1.11 -9.80
C ALA A 187 -12.11 -2.06 -10.36
N GLY A 188 -13.40 -1.72 -10.20
CA GLY A 188 -14.52 -2.44 -10.83
C GLY A 188 -14.48 -2.49 -12.37
N LYS A 189 -13.72 -1.60 -13.01
CA LYS A 189 -13.47 -1.61 -14.47
C LYS A 189 -12.49 -2.72 -14.88
N VAL A 190 -11.76 -3.32 -13.94
CA VAL A 190 -10.83 -4.42 -14.20
C VAL A 190 -11.45 -5.74 -13.75
N LYS A 191 -11.78 -6.60 -14.72
CA LYS A 191 -12.41 -7.89 -14.46
C LYS A 191 -11.57 -8.73 -13.47
N GLY A 192 -12.20 -9.13 -12.37
CA GLY A 192 -11.61 -10.00 -11.35
C GLY A 192 -10.65 -9.32 -10.38
N LEU A 193 -10.52 -7.99 -10.40
CA LEU A 193 -9.67 -7.26 -9.45
C LEU A 193 -10.34 -7.08 -8.08
N VAL A 194 -11.61 -6.67 -8.07
CA VAL A 194 -12.35 -6.41 -6.83
C VAL A 194 -12.66 -7.72 -6.12
N THR A 195 -11.85 -8.04 -5.13
CA THR A 195 -11.95 -9.20 -4.24
C THR A 195 -11.87 -8.73 -2.79
N PRO A 196 -12.35 -9.51 -1.80
CA PRO A 196 -12.18 -9.14 -0.40
C PRO A 196 -10.72 -8.82 -0.02
N ALA A 197 -9.77 -9.60 -0.53
CA ALA A 197 -8.34 -9.38 -0.30
C ALA A 197 -7.85 -8.04 -0.89
N PHE A 198 -8.26 -7.71 -2.11
CA PHE A 198 -7.93 -6.43 -2.73
C PHE A 198 -8.55 -5.26 -1.94
N THR A 199 -9.84 -5.36 -1.60
CA THR A 199 -10.56 -4.32 -0.86
C THR A 199 -9.91 -4.05 0.50
N THR A 200 -9.58 -5.10 1.26
CA THR A 200 -8.86 -4.98 2.53
C THR A 200 -7.48 -4.35 2.32
N CYS A 201 -6.71 -4.81 1.34
CA CYS A 201 -5.38 -4.25 1.04
C CYS A 201 -5.43 -2.73 0.76
N VAL A 202 -6.41 -2.28 -0.03
CA VAL A 202 -6.61 -0.86 -0.34
C VAL A 202 -6.98 -0.08 0.92
N ASN A 203 -8.00 -0.55 1.65
CA ASN A 203 -8.51 0.14 2.84
C ASN A 203 -7.46 0.26 3.95
N ASP A 204 -6.64 -0.77 4.13
CA ASP A 204 -5.61 -0.82 5.18
C ASP A 204 -4.37 0.00 4.84
N GLY A 205 -4.20 0.45 3.59
CA GLY A 205 -2.96 1.13 3.18
C GLY A 205 -1.76 0.19 3.27
N ARG A 206 -1.95 -1.08 2.88
CA ARG A 206 -0.99 -2.17 3.10
C ARG A 206 0.41 -1.89 2.56
N TYR A 207 0.53 -1.06 1.53
CA TYR A 207 1.77 -0.73 0.86
C TYR A 207 2.15 0.75 0.98
N ASP A 208 1.52 1.52 1.88
CA ASP A 208 1.83 2.94 2.08
C ASP A 208 3.33 3.15 2.38
N ARG A 209 3.93 2.27 3.20
CA ARG A 209 5.37 2.31 3.51
C ARG A 209 6.26 2.01 2.31
N PHE A 210 5.84 1.07 1.45
CA PHE A 210 6.57 0.75 0.22
C PHE A 210 6.58 1.96 -0.73
N VAL A 211 5.44 2.65 -0.85
CA VAL A 211 5.31 3.87 -1.65
C VAL A 211 6.17 5.00 -1.06
N GLN A 212 6.12 5.21 0.26
CA GLN A 212 6.96 6.20 0.94
C GLN A 212 8.46 5.96 0.68
N LYS A 213 8.90 4.71 0.77
CA LYS A 213 10.29 4.34 0.45
C LYS A 213 10.67 4.64 -1.00
N SER A 214 9.74 4.47 -1.93
CA SER A 214 9.92 4.86 -3.34
C SER A 214 10.04 6.39 -3.47
N THR A 215 9.17 7.14 -2.80
CA THR A 215 9.27 8.61 -2.73
C THR A 215 10.61 9.09 -2.14
N ASP A 216 11.11 8.46 -1.07
CA ASP A 216 12.41 8.79 -0.46
C ASP A 216 13.59 8.49 -1.41
N ALA A 217 13.50 7.37 -2.13
CA ALA A 217 14.48 7.02 -3.16
C ALA A 217 14.48 8.05 -4.31
N PHE A 218 13.30 8.54 -4.70
CA PHE A 218 13.19 9.61 -5.69
C PHE A 218 13.83 10.92 -5.18
N ALA A 219 13.56 11.31 -3.93
CA ALA A 219 14.10 12.54 -3.35
C ALA A 219 15.64 12.58 -3.33
N THR A 220 16.29 11.42 -3.25
CA THR A 220 17.77 11.29 -3.24
C THR A 220 18.36 10.92 -4.61
N SER A 221 17.54 10.73 -5.64
CA SER A 221 17.97 10.30 -6.97
C SER A 221 18.61 11.40 -7.84
N GLY A 222 18.33 12.67 -7.52
CA GLY A 222 18.67 13.82 -8.36
C GLY A 222 17.68 14.12 -9.50
N TYR A 223 16.63 13.30 -9.67
CA TYR A 223 15.52 13.61 -10.57
C TYR A 223 14.68 14.77 -10.02
N ARG A 224 14.17 15.62 -10.92
CA ARG A 224 13.55 16.91 -10.53
C ARG A 224 12.04 16.96 -10.74
N GLY A 225 11.45 15.91 -11.27
CA GLY A 225 10.01 15.85 -11.49
C GLY A 225 9.56 14.52 -12.11
N THR A 226 8.25 14.37 -12.19
CA THR A 226 7.59 13.25 -12.84
C THR A 226 6.85 13.70 -14.11
N PRO A 227 6.76 12.86 -15.15
CA PRO A 227 7.42 11.57 -15.23
C PRO A 227 8.93 11.73 -15.44
N THR A 228 9.73 10.87 -14.81
CA THR A 228 11.12 10.64 -15.24
C THR A 228 11.16 9.28 -15.91
N VAL A 229 11.54 9.26 -17.19
CA VAL A 229 11.49 8.05 -18.02
C VAL A 229 12.89 7.73 -18.54
N LEU A 230 13.36 6.53 -18.24
CA LEU A 230 14.67 6.06 -18.65
C LEU A 230 14.54 4.81 -19.52
N LEU A 231 15.21 4.78 -20.68
CA LEU A 231 15.37 3.55 -21.44
C LEU A 231 16.79 3.02 -21.25
N ASN A 232 16.93 1.83 -20.68
CA ASN A 232 18.23 1.22 -20.39
C ASN A 232 19.15 2.16 -19.59
N GLY A 233 18.57 2.91 -18.64
CA GLY A 233 19.26 3.89 -17.80
C GLY A 233 19.52 5.26 -18.45
N LYS A 234 19.16 5.46 -19.72
CA LYS A 234 19.29 6.75 -20.41
C LYS A 234 18.01 7.57 -20.28
N ASP A 235 18.13 8.79 -19.78
CA ASP A 235 17.02 9.72 -19.57
C ASP A 235 16.45 10.24 -20.89
N LEU A 236 15.20 9.88 -21.17
CA LEU A 236 14.52 10.21 -22.41
C LEU A 236 14.16 11.69 -22.53
N ALA A 237 14.09 12.43 -21.41
CA ALA A 237 13.90 13.89 -21.47
C ALA A 237 15.10 14.62 -22.08
N LYS A 238 16.28 14.00 -22.06
CA LYS A 238 17.52 14.53 -22.68
C LYS A 238 17.65 14.16 -24.15
N GLU A 239 16.84 13.21 -24.62
CA GLU A 239 16.82 12.79 -26.00
C GLU A 239 15.99 13.76 -26.85
N LYS A 240 16.47 14.05 -28.06
CA LYS A 240 15.78 14.91 -29.05
C LYS A 240 15.30 16.26 -28.49
N GLY A 241 16.03 16.85 -27.55
CA GLY A 241 15.65 18.13 -26.93
C GLY A 241 14.29 18.07 -26.20
N GLY A 242 13.92 16.91 -25.64
CA GLY A 242 12.67 16.71 -24.92
C GLY A 242 11.46 16.39 -25.81
N ARG A 243 11.63 16.32 -27.13
CA ARG A 243 10.56 16.00 -28.10
C ARG A 243 10.52 14.52 -28.42
N PHE A 244 10.40 13.71 -27.37
CA PHE A 244 10.35 12.26 -27.47
C PHE A 244 8.93 11.78 -27.81
N THR A 245 8.80 10.84 -28.75
CA THR A 245 7.49 10.33 -29.24
C THR A 245 7.33 8.82 -29.04
N PRO A 246 6.10 8.27 -29.07
CA PRO A 246 5.89 6.82 -29.00
C PRO A 246 6.62 6.04 -30.11
N ALA A 247 6.67 6.59 -31.33
CA ALA A 247 7.40 5.99 -32.44
C ALA A 247 8.91 5.96 -32.17
N ASP A 248 9.43 6.98 -31.50
CA ASP A 248 10.84 7.03 -31.08
C ASP A 248 11.15 5.97 -30.03
N LEU A 249 10.28 5.79 -29.03
CA LEU A 249 10.43 4.71 -28.04
C LEU A 249 10.54 3.35 -28.73
N LYS A 250 9.59 3.06 -29.63
CA LYS A 250 9.58 1.81 -30.40
C LYS A 250 10.88 1.61 -31.15
N LYS A 251 11.31 2.64 -31.89
CA LYS A 251 12.54 2.59 -32.67
C LYS A 251 13.75 2.33 -31.77
N MET A 252 13.89 3.04 -30.66
CA MET A 252 15.03 2.88 -29.75
C MET A 252 15.07 1.48 -29.13
N VAL A 253 13.93 0.92 -28.72
CA VAL A 253 13.85 -0.44 -28.18
C VAL A 253 14.23 -1.46 -29.25
N LEU A 254 13.62 -1.40 -30.43
CA LEU A 254 13.94 -2.33 -31.52
C LEU A 254 15.39 -2.22 -31.98
N ASP A 255 15.97 -1.01 -32.00
CA ASP A 255 17.38 -0.81 -32.32
C ASP A 255 18.31 -1.37 -31.23
N ALA A 256 17.99 -1.17 -29.94
CA ALA A 256 18.76 -1.71 -28.81
C ALA A 256 18.67 -3.25 -28.68
N ASP A 257 17.57 -3.82 -29.19
CA ASP A 257 17.28 -5.25 -29.13
C ASP A 257 17.77 -6.02 -30.36
N LYS A 258 18.41 -5.36 -31.35
CA LYS A 258 18.92 -6.03 -32.55
C LYS A 258 19.83 -7.20 -32.18
N GLY A 259 19.50 -8.38 -32.72
CA GLY A 259 20.22 -9.63 -32.46
C GLY A 259 19.92 -10.29 -31.09
N LYS A 260 19.05 -9.70 -30.26
CA LYS A 260 18.66 -10.25 -28.96
C LYS A 260 17.32 -10.99 -29.06
N GLN A 261 17.22 -12.10 -28.32
CA GLN A 261 15.98 -12.85 -28.24
C GLN A 261 14.96 -12.12 -27.34
N PRO A 262 13.66 -12.14 -27.66
CA PRO A 262 12.66 -11.60 -26.76
C PRO A 262 12.64 -12.40 -25.46
N GLY A 263 12.37 -11.69 -24.36
CA GLY A 263 12.08 -12.30 -23.08
C GLY A 263 10.86 -13.21 -23.17
N LYS A 264 10.82 -14.24 -22.33
CA LYS A 264 9.65 -15.11 -22.24
C LYS A 264 8.77 -14.57 -21.12
N SER A 265 7.58 -14.12 -21.46
CA SER A 265 6.56 -13.83 -20.45
C SER A 265 6.37 -15.07 -19.59
N ALA A 266 6.42 -14.92 -18.27
CA ALA A 266 6.04 -16.01 -17.39
C ALA A 266 4.57 -16.32 -17.68
N SER A 267 4.33 -17.39 -18.45
CA SER A 267 2.99 -17.93 -18.65
C SER A 267 2.37 -18.10 -17.25
N PRO A 268 1.09 -17.73 -17.03
CA PRO A 268 0.46 -17.99 -15.75
C PRO A 268 0.61 -19.48 -15.50
N HIS A 269 1.32 -19.84 -14.42
CA HIS A 269 1.52 -21.23 -14.05
C HIS A 269 0.14 -21.88 -13.97
N THR A 270 -0.20 -22.69 -14.98
CA THR A 270 -1.15 -23.77 -14.81
C THR A 270 -0.54 -24.62 -13.71
N GLY A 271 -1.10 -24.50 -12.50
CA GLY A 271 -0.82 -25.44 -11.43
C GLY A 271 -1.16 -26.82 -11.99
N THR A 272 -0.14 -27.58 -12.36
CA THR A 272 -0.26 -29.01 -12.59
C THR A 272 -0.75 -29.59 -11.27
N SER A 273 -2.06 -29.81 -11.18
CA SER A 273 -2.62 -30.72 -10.19
C SER A 273 -1.89 -32.05 -10.35
N PRO A 274 -1.24 -32.58 -9.30
CA PRO A 274 -0.82 -33.97 -9.35
C PRO A 274 -2.12 -34.79 -9.31
N HIS A 275 -2.42 -35.45 -10.43
CA HIS A 275 -3.40 -36.53 -10.46
C HIS A 275 -3.03 -37.56 -9.36
N PRO A 276 -3.97 -38.02 -8.54
CA PRO A 276 -3.69 -39.14 -7.65
C PRO A 276 -3.52 -40.40 -8.51
N GLY A 277 -2.29 -40.88 -8.59
CA GLY A 277 -1.96 -42.17 -9.17
C GLY A 277 -2.65 -43.29 -8.38
N THR A 278 -3.39 -44.12 -9.10
CA THR A 278 -3.95 -45.40 -8.66
C THR A 278 -2.88 -46.28 -8.00
N SER A 279 -3.08 -46.59 -6.73
CA SER A 279 -2.28 -47.56 -5.98
C SER A 279 -2.68 -48.98 -6.39
N THR A 280 -1.77 -49.66 -7.08
CA THR A 280 -1.89 -51.09 -7.42
C THR A 280 -1.16 -51.93 -6.37
N ARG A 281 -1.98 -52.66 -5.61
CA ARG A 281 -1.73 -53.80 -4.70
C ARG A 281 -0.31 -54.40 -4.68
N GLY A 282 0.34 -54.32 -3.53
CA GLY A 282 1.35 -55.26 -3.05
C GLY A 282 0.73 -56.24 -2.04
N ARG A 283 0.87 -57.53 -2.31
CA ARG A 283 0.40 -58.69 -1.54
C ARG A 283 1.21 -58.87 -0.25
N PRO A 284 0.64 -59.48 0.81
CA PRO A 284 1.40 -60.57 1.44
C PRO A 284 0.55 -61.82 1.72
N ALA A 285 1.25 -62.96 1.76
CA ALA A 285 0.71 -64.28 2.09
C ALA A 285 0.47 -64.42 3.61
N GLY A 286 -0.53 -65.23 3.98
CA GLY A 286 -0.89 -65.58 5.37
C GLY A 286 0.07 -66.59 6.03
N PRO A 287 -0.36 -67.45 7.00
CA PRO A 287 -1.73 -67.79 7.40
C PRO A 287 -2.00 -67.84 8.93
N GLY A 288 -3.26 -68.06 9.32
CA GLY A 288 -3.62 -68.47 10.69
C GLY A 288 -5.10 -68.29 11.02
N ALA A 289 -5.84 -69.40 11.11
CA ALA A 289 -7.29 -69.51 11.27
C ALA A 289 -7.83 -69.09 12.66
N SER A 290 -9.10 -68.64 12.73
CA SER A 290 -10.22 -69.36 13.37
C SER A 290 -11.54 -68.56 13.32
N ALA A 291 -12.65 -69.28 13.39
CA ALA A 291 -14.00 -68.91 12.96
C ALA A 291 -14.95 -68.37 14.05
N ARG A 292 -15.97 -67.61 13.63
CA ARG A 292 -17.41 -67.58 14.05
C ARG A 292 -18.00 -66.21 13.69
N GLU A 293 -18.92 -66.10 12.73
CA GLU A 293 -20.37 -66.42 12.75
C GLU A 293 -21.20 -65.53 13.68
N GLN A 294 -21.90 -64.53 13.10
CA GLN A 294 -23.34 -64.34 13.32
C GLN A 294 -23.96 -63.30 12.36
N GLN A 295 -25.13 -63.67 11.86
CA GLN A 295 -26.03 -62.97 10.94
C GLN A 295 -26.96 -62.02 11.73
N ASN A 296 -27.43 -60.94 11.09
CA ASN A 296 -28.86 -60.59 11.03
C ASN A 296 -29.10 -59.33 10.17
N GLY A 297 -30.16 -59.39 9.34
CA GLY A 297 -30.55 -58.38 8.35
C GLY A 297 -31.62 -57.35 8.82
N PRO A 298 -32.62 -56.99 7.99
CA PRO A 298 -32.83 -55.58 7.56
C PRO A 298 -34.26 -55.00 7.77
N GLY A 299 -34.47 -53.71 7.45
CA GLY A 299 -35.78 -53.06 7.22
C GLY A 299 -35.58 -51.54 6.93
N ALA A 300 -36.02 -50.92 5.82
CA ALA A 300 -37.39 -50.68 5.30
C ALA A 300 -38.26 -49.91 6.32
N SER A 301 -39.05 -48.86 6.05
CA SER A 301 -39.49 -48.06 4.89
C SER A 301 -40.35 -46.90 5.47
N THR A 302 -41.00 -46.10 4.61
CA THR A 302 -42.14 -45.16 4.87
C THR A 302 -41.75 -43.77 5.36
N GLU A 303 -42.46 -42.66 5.11
CA GLU A 303 -43.46 -42.14 4.17
C GLU A 303 -43.63 -40.65 4.59
N GLY A 304 -44.19 -39.77 3.75
CA GLY A 304 -44.74 -38.50 4.26
C GLY A 304 -44.70 -37.28 3.34
N LYS A 305 -45.70 -37.18 2.46
CA LYS A 305 -46.15 -35.91 1.83
C LYS A 305 -47.16 -35.22 2.80
N PRO A 306 -47.43 -33.90 2.70
CA PRO A 306 -48.55 -33.42 1.86
C PRO A 306 -48.35 -32.01 1.22
N ASN A 307 -48.92 -31.80 0.01
CA ASN A 307 -49.92 -30.77 -0.43
C ASN A 307 -49.71 -29.30 0.03
N GLY A 308 -49.92 -28.24 -0.76
CA GLY A 308 -50.52 -28.01 -2.09
C GLY A 308 -50.87 -26.51 -2.25
N THR A 309 -51.34 -26.11 -3.45
CA THR A 309 -52.08 -24.85 -3.82
C THR A 309 -51.29 -23.51 -3.85
N ASN A 310 -51.44 -22.53 -4.77
CA ASN A 310 -52.12 -22.29 -6.07
C ASN A 310 -51.50 -20.99 -6.70
N PRO A 311 -52.04 -20.23 -7.70
CA PRO A 311 -51.41 -20.01 -9.00
C PRO A 311 -51.17 -18.53 -9.44
N SER A 312 -50.59 -18.41 -10.64
CA SER A 312 -50.48 -17.31 -11.63
C SER A 312 -51.24 -15.98 -11.47
N ALA A 313 -50.59 -14.88 -11.86
CA ALA A 313 -51.22 -13.81 -12.66
C ALA A 313 -50.19 -13.02 -13.52
N HIS A 314 -50.52 -12.90 -14.81
CA HIS A 314 -49.91 -12.04 -15.81
C HIS A 314 -50.42 -10.59 -15.69
N GLY A 315 -49.58 -9.60 -16.04
CA GLY A 315 -49.99 -8.22 -16.28
C GLY A 315 -48.87 -7.41 -16.96
N LYS A 316 -49.14 -6.91 -18.16
CA LYS A 316 -48.23 -6.20 -19.10
C LYS A 316 -48.16 -4.67 -18.81
N PRO A 317 -47.31 -3.89 -19.55
CA PRO A 317 -46.79 -2.59 -19.12
C PRO A 317 -47.63 -1.40 -19.58
N ASN A 318 -47.50 -0.26 -18.90
CA ASN A 318 -47.98 1.05 -19.36
C ASN A 318 -46.80 1.93 -19.78
N GLY A 319 -46.82 2.32 -21.07
CA GLY A 319 -46.08 3.47 -21.58
C GLY A 319 -46.88 4.76 -21.40
N THR A 320 -46.18 5.88 -21.29
CA THR A 320 -46.78 7.20 -21.50
C THR A 320 -45.77 8.07 -22.25
N SER A 321 -46.26 8.66 -23.34
CA SER A 321 -45.56 9.50 -24.30
C SER A 321 -45.93 10.98 -24.10
N VAL A 322 -44.91 11.86 -24.04
CA VAL A 322 -44.71 13.14 -24.81
C VAL A 322 -45.73 14.30 -24.57
N PRO A 323 -45.30 15.58 -24.41
CA PRO A 323 -44.95 16.48 -25.53
C PRO A 323 -43.74 17.43 -25.35
N PRO A 324 -43.23 18.04 -26.46
CA PRO A 324 -42.12 18.99 -26.47
C PRO A 324 -42.61 20.46 -26.47
N GLY A 325 -41.72 21.40 -26.13
CA GLY A 325 -41.82 22.80 -26.58
C GLY A 325 -41.32 23.86 -25.59
N SER A 326 -40.12 24.39 -25.83
CA SER A 326 -39.78 25.82 -26.02
C SER A 326 -38.26 26.00 -26.07
#